data_AF-A0A520HV43-F1
#
_entry.id   AF-A0A520HV43-F1
#
_cell.length_a   1.000
_cell.length_b   1.000
_cell.length_c   1.000
_cell.angle_alpha   90.00
_cell.angle_beta   90.00
_cell.angle_gamma   90.00
#
_symmetry.space_group_name_H-M   'P 1'
#
loop_
_entity.id
_entity.type
_entity.pdbx_description
1 polymer ?
#
loop_
_entity_poly.entity_id
_entity_poly.type
_entity_poly.pdbx_seq_one_letter_code
_entity_poly.pdbx_strand_id
1 'polypeptide(L)'
;AMIGGKNYAKSPFNRATQARRQPGSTFKLFVYLAAMRQGMTPDSTIEDRPVTIGDWTPKNSDGRYQGTITLRQAFARSSNVAAARLTQQVGVKAVIKAARDLGISTPIPSEATIGLGTSTVSLLELTAAYAAIAREQYPVQPRGLADVREKGWYQSLTGGATEMPSKIHDEMLDLLAASIRTGTGRGANLTVDAFGKTGTTSDNKDALFVGFARDLVVGVWVGNDDNSSNPGLSGGGIPARIWRDFMQSALGIAPIAAPAPAVEEVDPDALPAEDQENSILPLGGEIEGMGFNLKMGEDGTISVGPSRRDRQEGPPPRDDRRPPEEEPGPDEGQ
;
A
#
# COMPACT_ATOMS: atom_id res chain seq x y z
N ALA A 1 -4.34 -17.51 6.46
CA ALA A 1 -4.14 -16.73 7.70
C ALA A 1 -4.97 -15.43 7.62
N MET A 2 -5.32 -14.81 8.75
CA MET A 2 -6.01 -13.52 8.79
C MET A 2 -5.48 -12.69 9.96
N ILE A 3 -5.01 -11.47 9.68
CA ILE A 3 -4.41 -10.56 10.67
C ILE A 3 -5.18 -9.24 10.66
N GLY A 4 -5.83 -8.91 11.78
CA GLY A 4 -6.71 -7.73 11.88
C GLY A 4 -6.02 -6.42 12.28
N GLY A 5 -4.76 -6.48 12.72
CA GLY A 5 -4.00 -5.32 13.18
C GLY A 5 -2.68 -5.70 13.85
N LYS A 6 -1.93 -4.70 14.32
CA LYS A 6 -0.59 -4.89 14.93
C LYS A 6 -0.61 -5.66 16.24
N ASN A 7 -1.67 -5.53 17.03
CA ASN A 7 -1.80 -6.20 18.32
C ASN A 7 -3.28 -6.38 18.69
N TYR A 8 -3.73 -7.62 18.79
CA TYR A 8 -5.12 -7.96 19.11
C TYR A 8 -5.56 -7.47 20.50
N ALA A 9 -4.68 -7.57 21.51
CA ALA A 9 -4.98 -7.14 22.88
C ALA A 9 -5.21 -5.61 22.98
N LYS A 10 -4.61 -4.83 22.06
CA LYS A 10 -4.83 -3.38 21.98
C LYS A 10 -6.07 -3.01 21.15
N SER A 11 -6.41 -3.82 20.14
CA SER A 11 -7.53 -3.55 19.25
C SER A 11 -8.07 -4.87 18.69
N PRO A 12 -9.23 -5.35 19.16
CA PRO A 12 -9.86 -6.56 18.63
C PRO A 12 -10.53 -6.34 17.26
N PHE A 13 -10.58 -5.09 16.79
CA PHE A 13 -11.15 -4.72 15.49
C PHE A 13 -10.37 -5.37 14.35
N ASN A 14 -11.04 -6.19 13.55
CA ASN A 14 -10.43 -6.93 12.46
C ASN A 14 -10.50 -6.12 11.15
N ARG A 15 -9.42 -5.42 10.83
CA ARG A 15 -9.34 -4.58 9.63
C ARG A 15 -9.39 -5.37 8.32
N ALA A 16 -9.08 -6.67 8.34
CA ALA A 16 -9.17 -7.49 7.13
C ALA A 16 -10.61 -7.68 6.65
N THR A 17 -11.58 -7.71 7.57
CA THR A 17 -13.00 -7.99 7.29
C THR A 17 -13.92 -6.79 7.52
N GLN A 18 -13.64 -5.99 8.56
CA GLN A 18 -14.55 -4.94 9.03
C GLN A 18 -14.20 -3.56 8.48
N ALA A 19 -12.92 -3.28 8.22
CA ALA A 19 -12.53 -1.99 7.67
C ALA A 19 -12.89 -1.91 6.18
N ARG A 20 -13.56 -0.81 5.81
CA ARG A 20 -13.81 -0.46 4.41
C ARG A 20 -12.89 0.70 4.05
N ARG A 21 -11.96 0.46 3.13
CA ARG A 21 -10.95 1.44 2.71
C ARG A 21 -10.97 1.57 1.20
N GLN A 22 -10.42 2.67 0.70
CA GLN A 22 -10.28 2.85 -0.74
C GLN A 22 -9.20 1.88 -1.26
N PRO A 23 -9.50 1.05 -2.27
CA PRO A 23 -8.53 0.13 -2.88
C PRO A 23 -7.46 0.87 -3.69
N GLY A 24 -7.75 2.11 -4.10
CA GLY A 24 -6.92 2.89 -5.00
C GLY A 24 -6.58 2.11 -6.27
N SER A 25 -5.33 2.17 -6.70
CA SER A 25 -4.87 1.51 -7.93
C SER A 25 -5.01 -0.02 -7.98
N THR A 26 -5.28 -0.72 -6.88
CA THR A 26 -5.60 -2.17 -6.95
C THR A 26 -6.93 -2.43 -7.65
N PHE A 27 -7.82 -1.42 -7.70
CA PHE A 27 -9.10 -1.49 -8.42
C PHE A 27 -8.94 -1.57 -9.94
N LYS A 28 -7.78 -1.17 -10.48
CA LYS A 28 -7.50 -1.25 -11.92
C LYS A 28 -7.61 -2.68 -12.45
N LEU A 29 -7.50 -3.70 -11.59
CA LEU A 29 -7.83 -5.09 -11.95
C LEU A 29 -9.16 -5.20 -12.70
N PHE A 30 -10.23 -4.57 -12.18
CA PHE A 30 -11.57 -4.67 -12.74
C PHE A 30 -11.71 -3.91 -14.06
N VAL A 31 -11.04 -2.77 -14.18
CA VAL A 31 -11.02 -1.96 -15.41
C VAL A 31 -10.36 -2.73 -16.55
N TYR A 32 -9.20 -3.32 -16.28
CA TYR A 32 -8.46 -4.07 -17.30
C TYR A 32 -9.12 -5.40 -17.62
N LEU A 33 -9.73 -6.10 -16.64
CA LEU A 33 -10.55 -7.27 -16.91
C LEU A 33 -11.74 -6.95 -17.82
N ALA A 34 -12.40 -5.81 -17.61
CA ALA A 34 -13.48 -5.35 -18.49
C ALA A 34 -12.98 -5.08 -19.91
N ALA A 35 -11.77 -4.53 -20.06
CA ALA A 35 -11.13 -4.32 -21.36
C ALA A 35 -10.79 -5.63 -22.07
N MET A 36 -10.18 -6.61 -21.37
CA MET A 36 -9.87 -7.93 -21.96
C MET A 36 -11.14 -8.65 -22.42
N ARG A 37 -12.22 -8.57 -21.63
CA ARG A 37 -13.54 -9.11 -22.00
C ARG A 37 -14.16 -8.47 -23.25
N GLN A 38 -13.72 -7.28 -23.63
CA GLN A 38 -14.14 -6.60 -24.86
C GLN A 38 -13.15 -6.81 -26.02
N GLY A 39 -12.18 -7.73 -25.87
CA GLY A 39 -11.26 -8.12 -26.92
C GLY A 39 -9.98 -7.28 -27.01
N MET A 40 -9.75 -6.34 -26.09
CA MET A 40 -8.44 -5.72 -25.94
C MET A 40 -7.44 -6.75 -25.39
N THR A 41 -6.15 -6.51 -25.61
CA THR A 41 -5.07 -7.38 -25.15
C THR A 41 -4.04 -6.56 -24.38
N PRO A 42 -3.11 -7.19 -23.64
CA PRO A 42 -2.02 -6.47 -22.98
C PRO A 42 -1.16 -5.63 -23.93
N ASP A 43 -1.10 -5.98 -25.22
CA ASP A 43 -0.34 -5.25 -26.24
C ASP A 43 -1.17 -4.19 -26.99
N SER A 44 -2.48 -4.12 -26.74
CA SER A 44 -3.31 -3.00 -27.22
C SER A 44 -2.76 -1.68 -26.70
N THR A 45 -2.85 -0.62 -27.50
CA THR A 45 -2.28 0.69 -27.17
C THR A 45 -3.29 1.64 -26.56
N ILE A 46 -2.83 2.53 -25.69
CA ILE A 46 -3.62 3.61 -25.10
C ILE A 46 -2.79 4.87 -24.88
N GLU A 47 -3.47 6.02 -24.89
CA GLU A 47 -2.86 7.32 -24.62
C GLU A 47 -2.65 7.57 -23.12
N ASP A 48 -1.40 7.70 -22.72
CA ASP A 48 -0.94 8.20 -21.42
C ASP A 48 -0.56 9.68 -21.55
N ARG A 49 -1.57 10.52 -21.85
CA ARG A 49 -1.48 12.00 -21.95
C ARG A 49 -2.62 12.64 -21.14
N PRO A 50 -2.50 13.89 -20.67
CA PRO A 50 -3.58 14.57 -19.94
C PRO A 50 -4.95 14.38 -20.60
N VAL A 51 -5.99 14.22 -19.78
CA VAL A 51 -7.37 14.01 -20.24
C VAL A 51 -8.34 14.67 -19.29
N THR A 52 -9.43 15.13 -19.85
CA THR A 52 -10.57 15.68 -19.11
C THR A 52 -11.81 14.92 -19.54
N ILE A 53 -12.55 14.38 -18.57
CA ILE A 53 -13.76 13.59 -18.76
C ILE A 53 -14.87 14.29 -17.95
N GLY A 54 -15.78 14.98 -18.64
CA GLY A 54 -16.67 15.94 -17.96
C GLY A 54 -15.83 17.02 -17.27
N ASP A 55 -16.10 17.28 -16.00
CA ASP A 55 -15.34 18.26 -15.19
C ASP A 55 -14.12 17.67 -14.47
N TRP A 56 -13.83 16.38 -14.71
CA TRP A 56 -12.79 15.66 -14.00
C TRP A 56 -11.53 15.48 -14.85
N THR A 57 -10.39 15.92 -14.32
CA THR A 57 -9.06 15.82 -14.96
C THR A 57 -8.12 14.96 -14.12
N PRO A 58 -8.06 13.63 -14.32
CA PRO A 58 -7.14 12.76 -13.59
C PRO A 58 -5.68 13.04 -13.94
N LYS A 59 -4.80 12.89 -12.96
CA LYS A 59 -3.34 13.00 -13.12
C LYS A 59 -2.66 11.70 -12.70
N ASN A 60 -1.56 11.36 -13.35
CA ASN A 60 -0.69 10.28 -12.91
C ASN A 60 0.01 10.67 -11.59
N SER A 61 0.27 9.70 -10.73
CA SER A 61 0.87 9.94 -9.42
C SER A 61 2.31 10.45 -9.50
N ASP A 62 3.04 10.12 -10.56
CA ASP A 62 4.39 10.59 -10.83
C ASP A 62 4.42 11.92 -11.62
N GLY A 63 3.26 12.41 -12.05
CA GLY A 63 3.13 13.59 -12.90
C GLY A 63 3.68 13.42 -14.33
N ARG A 64 4.09 12.20 -14.72
CA ARG A 64 4.75 11.94 -16.01
C ARG A 64 3.79 11.28 -16.99
N TYR A 65 4.03 11.51 -18.28
CA TYR A 65 3.22 11.04 -19.39
C TYR A 65 4.14 10.42 -20.44
N GLN A 66 3.79 9.25 -20.98
CA GLN A 66 4.62 8.53 -21.97
C GLN A 66 4.04 8.55 -23.40
N GLY A 67 2.97 9.30 -23.63
CA GLY A 67 2.31 9.29 -24.95
C GLY A 67 1.58 7.97 -25.15
N THR A 68 1.70 7.38 -26.33
CA THR A 68 1.06 6.09 -26.65
C THR A 68 1.88 4.94 -26.06
N ILE A 69 1.25 4.16 -25.17
CA ILE A 69 1.87 2.99 -24.50
C ILE A 69 0.95 1.78 -24.59
N THR A 70 1.49 0.58 -24.36
CA THR A 70 0.64 -0.63 -24.30
C THR A 70 -0.16 -0.70 -22.99
N LEU A 71 -1.25 -1.47 -22.97
CA LEU A 71 -2.02 -1.72 -21.75
C LEU A 71 -1.15 -2.37 -20.67
N ARG A 72 -0.22 -3.25 -21.04
CA ARG A 72 0.80 -3.81 -20.15
C ARG A 72 1.62 -2.73 -19.47
N GLN A 73 2.19 -1.80 -20.25
CA GLN A 73 2.99 -0.69 -19.72
C GLN A 73 2.14 0.21 -18.82
N ALA A 74 0.92 0.55 -19.25
CA ALA A 74 -0.02 1.38 -18.51
C ALA A 74 -0.41 0.74 -17.15
N PHE A 75 -0.65 -0.57 -17.13
CA PHE A 75 -0.97 -1.31 -15.92
C PHE A 75 0.23 -1.39 -14.98
N ALA A 76 1.41 -1.73 -15.52
CA ALA A 76 2.64 -1.90 -14.76
C ALA A 76 3.03 -0.62 -14.01
N ARG A 77 2.95 0.52 -14.69
CA ARG A 77 3.22 1.83 -14.07
C ARG A 77 2.04 2.42 -13.29
N SER A 78 0.89 1.74 -13.32
CA SER A 78 -0.33 2.20 -12.70
C SER A 78 -0.77 3.59 -13.20
N SER A 79 -0.81 3.82 -14.52
CA SER A 79 -1.31 5.09 -15.08
C SER A 79 -2.78 5.31 -14.70
N ASN A 80 -3.09 6.46 -14.11
CA ASN A 80 -4.47 6.86 -13.76
C ASN A 80 -5.22 7.31 -15.01
N VAL A 81 -4.48 7.96 -15.89
CA VAL A 81 -4.96 8.59 -17.11
C VAL A 81 -5.35 7.55 -18.15
N ALA A 82 -4.59 6.45 -18.26
CA ALA A 82 -4.96 5.29 -19.07
C ALA A 82 -6.17 4.54 -18.48
N ALA A 83 -6.22 4.34 -17.15
CA ALA A 83 -7.35 3.67 -16.49
C ALA A 83 -8.67 4.45 -16.66
N ALA A 84 -8.61 5.78 -16.59
CA ALA A 84 -9.77 6.65 -16.85
C ALA A 84 -10.26 6.52 -18.29
N ARG A 85 -9.35 6.54 -19.28
CA ARG A 85 -9.69 6.31 -20.69
C ARG A 85 -10.27 4.93 -20.94
N LEU A 86 -9.66 3.87 -20.40
CA LEU A 86 -10.20 2.52 -20.50
C LEU A 86 -11.61 2.46 -19.93
N THR A 87 -11.84 3.05 -18.75
CA THR A 87 -13.18 3.10 -18.13
C THR A 87 -14.19 3.80 -19.03
N GLN A 88 -13.81 4.88 -19.72
CA GLN A 88 -14.67 5.57 -20.70
C GLN A 88 -14.94 4.70 -21.93
N GLN A 89 -13.92 4.00 -22.45
CA GLN A 89 -14.05 3.14 -23.64
C GLN A 89 -14.90 1.90 -23.38
N VAL A 90 -14.66 1.19 -22.27
CA VAL A 90 -15.37 -0.06 -21.95
C VAL A 90 -16.73 0.19 -21.28
N GLY A 91 -16.91 1.37 -20.69
CA GLY A 91 -18.10 1.78 -19.97
C GLY A 91 -18.12 1.34 -18.49
N VAL A 92 -18.61 2.24 -17.64
CA VAL A 92 -18.72 2.04 -16.17
C VAL A 92 -19.48 0.75 -15.83
N LYS A 93 -20.55 0.43 -16.58
CA LYS A 93 -21.33 -0.80 -16.36
C LYS A 93 -20.49 -2.07 -16.54
N ALA A 94 -19.58 -2.11 -17.51
CA ALA A 94 -18.71 -3.25 -17.73
C ALA A 94 -17.69 -3.41 -16.59
N VAL A 95 -17.15 -2.29 -16.09
CA VAL A 95 -16.24 -2.29 -14.92
C VAL A 95 -16.95 -2.77 -13.67
N ILE A 96 -18.17 -2.29 -13.41
CA ILE A 96 -19.00 -2.75 -12.29
C ILE A 96 -19.30 -4.24 -12.43
N LYS A 97 -19.68 -4.71 -13.62
CA LYS A 97 -19.92 -6.14 -13.87
C LYS A 97 -18.66 -6.97 -13.56
N ALA A 98 -17.48 -6.53 -14.00
CA ALA A 98 -16.23 -7.21 -13.69
C ALA A 98 -15.98 -7.29 -12.17
N ALA A 99 -16.22 -6.19 -11.43
CA ALA A 99 -16.10 -6.19 -9.97
C ALA A 99 -17.10 -7.14 -9.29
N ARG A 100 -18.36 -7.16 -9.74
CA ARG A 100 -19.40 -8.07 -9.22
C ARG A 100 -19.09 -9.53 -9.50
N ASP A 101 -18.68 -9.84 -10.72
CA ASP A 101 -18.30 -11.19 -11.13
C ASP A 101 -17.14 -11.72 -10.28
N LEU A 102 -16.13 -10.90 -9.99
CA LEU A 102 -15.01 -11.26 -9.11
C LEU A 102 -15.36 -11.27 -7.61
N GLY A 103 -16.60 -10.98 -7.22
CA GLY A 103 -17.11 -11.16 -5.86
C GLY A 103 -17.15 -9.90 -4.99
N ILE A 104 -16.96 -8.70 -5.54
CA ILE A 104 -17.16 -7.46 -4.78
C ILE A 104 -18.66 -7.28 -4.49
N SER A 105 -19.04 -7.33 -3.21
CA SER A 105 -20.43 -7.21 -2.77
C SER A 105 -20.77 -5.81 -2.27
N THR A 106 -19.78 -5.02 -1.86
CA THR A 106 -20.01 -3.63 -1.41
C THR A 106 -20.70 -2.76 -2.46
N PRO A 107 -21.49 -1.75 -2.04
CA PRO A 107 -22.06 -0.78 -2.98
C PRO A 107 -20.98 -0.07 -3.79
N ILE A 108 -21.19 0.03 -5.10
CA ILE A 108 -20.27 0.65 -6.05
C ILE A 108 -21.02 1.77 -6.77
N PRO A 109 -20.60 3.05 -6.65
CA PRO A 109 -21.18 4.16 -7.40
C PRO A 109 -21.01 4.00 -8.91
N SER A 110 -22.00 4.47 -9.67
CA SER A 110 -21.98 4.40 -11.14
C SER A 110 -21.38 5.67 -11.76
N GLU A 111 -20.10 5.92 -11.50
CA GLU A 111 -19.40 7.13 -11.94
C GLU A 111 -18.03 6.82 -12.56
N ALA A 112 -17.51 7.72 -13.39
CA ALA A 112 -16.23 7.52 -14.09
C ALA A 112 -15.01 7.41 -13.15
N THR A 113 -15.09 8.01 -11.96
CA THR A 113 -14.01 8.02 -10.95
C THR A 113 -13.72 6.62 -10.39
N ILE A 114 -14.66 5.68 -10.55
CA ILE A 114 -14.51 4.29 -10.12
C ILE A 114 -13.22 3.65 -10.65
N GLY A 115 -12.78 4.01 -11.86
CA GLY A 115 -11.57 3.44 -12.46
C GLY A 115 -10.28 3.71 -11.67
N LEU A 116 -10.31 4.67 -10.74
CA LEU A 116 -9.20 4.97 -9.83
C LEU A 116 -9.36 4.37 -8.43
N GLY A 117 -10.45 3.65 -8.16
CA GLY A 117 -10.68 2.98 -6.87
C GLY A 117 -11.14 3.91 -5.75
N THR A 118 -12.05 4.85 -6.05
CA THR A 118 -12.63 5.78 -5.08
C THR A 118 -13.68 5.16 -4.15
N SER A 119 -14.24 4.00 -4.54
CA SER A 119 -15.24 3.26 -3.75
C SER A 119 -14.56 2.42 -2.67
N THR A 120 -15.15 2.34 -1.48
CA THR A 120 -14.56 1.54 -0.39
C THR A 120 -14.91 0.05 -0.52
N VAL A 121 -13.93 -0.80 -0.22
CA VAL A 121 -14.06 -2.27 -0.23
C VAL A 121 -13.40 -2.84 1.03
N SER A 122 -13.81 -4.04 1.45
CA SER A 122 -13.04 -4.77 2.46
C SER A 122 -11.78 -5.37 1.83
N LEU A 123 -10.71 -5.50 2.63
CA LEU A 123 -9.49 -6.17 2.17
C LEU A 123 -9.76 -7.63 1.80
N LEU A 124 -10.66 -8.30 2.53
CA LEU A 124 -11.03 -9.69 2.26
C LEU A 124 -11.69 -9.86 0.89
N GLU A 125 -12.67 -9.03 0.54
CA GLU A 125 -13.32 -9.08 -0.79
C GLU A 125 -12.32 -8.75 -1.91
N LEU A 126 -11.46 -7.75 -1.70
CA LEU A 126 -10.43 -7.40 -2.67
C LEU A 126 -9.44 -8.55 -2.87
N THR A 127 -9.02 -9.21 -1.80
CA THR A 127 -8.12 -10.37 -1.87
C THR A 127 -8.80 -11.55 -2.58
N ALA A 128 -10.09 -11.77 -2.32
CA ALA A 128 -10.90 -12.79 -2.99
C ALA A 128 -11.00 -12.56 -4.50
N ALA A 129 -11.13 -11.30 -4.93
CA ALA A 129 -11.15 -10.95 -6.35
C ALA A 129 -9.83 -11.32 -7.06
N TYR A 130 -8.69 -11.16 -6.41
CA TYR A 130 -7.39 -11.60 -6.96
C TYR A 130 -7.28 -13.13 -6.92
N ALA A 131 -7.84 -13.79 -5.91
CA ALA A 131 -7.90 -15.25 -5.85
C ALA A 131 -8.74 -15.84 -7.00
N ALA A 132 -9.77 -15.12 -7.45
CA ALA A 132 -10.56 -15.52 -8.60
C ALA A 132 -9.76 -15.49 -9.92
N ILE A 133 -8.82 -14.55 -10.07
CA ILE A 133 -7.85 -14.59 -11.17
C ILE A 133 -6.92 -15.78 -11.00
N ALA A 134 -6.29 -15.94 -9.83
CA ALA A 134 -5.34 -17.02 -9.57
C ALA A 134 -5.91 -18.44 -9.76
N ARG A 135 -7.23 -18.60 -9.58
CA ARG A 135 -7.97 -19.86 -9.74
C ARG A 135 -8.58 -20.03 -11.13
N GLU A 136 -8.50 -19.04 -12.01
CA GLU A 136 -9.21 -19.06 -13.31
C GLU A 136 -10.74 -19.24 -13.15
N GLN A 137 -11.31 -18.83 -12.01
CA GLN A 137 -12.73 -19.08 -11.69
C GLN A 137 -13.30 -18.01 -10.74
N TYR A 138 -14.53 -17.56 -10.97
CA TYR A 138 -15.17 -16.51 -10.17
C TYR A 138 -16.68 -16.75 -9.91
N PRO A 139 -17.24 -16.22 -8.81
CA PRO A 139 -16.54 -15.59 -7.70
C PRO A 139 -15.85 -16.62 -6.80
N VAL A 140 -14.73 -16.23 -6.20
CA VAL A 140 -14.16 -16.97 -5.07
C VAL A 140 -14.79 -16.44 -3.78
N GLN A 141 -15.47 -17.30 -3.02
CA GLN A 141 -16.06 -16.94 -1.74
C GLN A 141 -15.09 -17.27 -0.58
N PRO A 142 -14.64 -16.27 0.19
CA PRO A 142 -13.82 -16.52 1.37
C PRO A 142 -14.62 -17.26 2.43
N ARG A 143 -14.08 -18.37 2.92
CA ARG A 143 -14.66 -19.17 4.01
C ARG A 143 -13.57 -19.55 5.01
N GLY A 144 -13.92 -19.53 6.29
CA GLY A 144 -13.05 -20.00 7.37
C GLY A 144 -13.10 -21.53 7.47
N LEU A 145 -13.96 -22.03 8.35
CA LEU A 145 -14.22 -23.47 8.45
C LEU A 145 -15.15 -23.93 7.30
N ALA A 146 -15.06 -25.21 6.93
CA ALA A 146 -16.05 -25.83 6.06
C ALA A 146 -17.40 -25.74 6.78
N ASP A 147 -18.34 -25.00 6.18
CA ASP A 147 -19.69 -24.92 6.71
C ASP A 147 -20.30 -26.33 6.60
N VAL A 148 -20.60 -26.95 7.75
CA VAL A 148 -21.32 -28.24 7.82
C VAL A 148 -22.81 -28.01 7.54
N ARG A 149 -23.23 -26.75 7.35
CA ARG A 149 -24.58 -26.44 6.91
C ARG A 149 -24.75 -26.91 5.47
N GLU A 150 -25.66 -27.86 5.29
CA GLU A 150 -26.13 -28.28 3.97
C GLU A 150 -26.41 -27.04 3.14
N LYS A 151 -25.71 -26.90 2.01
CA LYS A 151 -26.02 -25.86 1.03
C LYS A 151 -27.49 -26.02 0.70
N GLY A 152 -28.32 -25.04 1.05
CA GLY A 152 -29.72 -25.04 0.66
C GLY A 152 -29.80 -25.20 -0.86
N TRP A 153 -30.73 -26.01 -1.36
CA TRP A 153 -30.83 -26.35 -2.78
C TRP A 153 -30.86 -25.12 -3.71
N TYR A 154 -31.31 -23.96 -3.21
CA TYR A 154 -31.23 -22.66 -3.90
C TYR A 154 -29.79 -22.14 -4.10
N GLN A 155 -28.90 -22.30 -3.11
CA GLN A 155 -27.48 -21.90 -3.21
C GLN A 155 -26.67 -22.87 -4.08
N SER A 156 -27.08 -24.14 -4.20
CA SER A 156 -26.46 -25.04 -5.19
C SER A 156 -26.87 -24.72 -6.63
N LEU A 157 -28.06 -24.14 -6.84
CA LEU A 157 -28.53 -23.72 -8.17
C LEU A 157 -27.98 -22.37 -8.63
N THR A 158 -27.64 -21.48 -7.69
CA THR A 158 -27.20 -20.09 -8.00
C THR A 158 -25.74 -19.82 -7.65
N GLY A 159 -25.07 -20.72 -6.92
CA GLY A 159 -23.71 -20.54 -6.41
C GLY A 159 -22.61 -21.21 -7.26
N GLY A 160 -22.89 -21.53 -8.51
CA GLY A 160 -21.90 -22.09 -9.44
C GLY A 160 -20.83 -21.04 -9.77
N ALA A 161 -19.57 -21.36 -9.51
CA ALA A 161 -18.47 -20.49 -9.90
C ALA A 161 -18.23 -20.66 -11.41
N THR A 162 -18.19 -19.53 -12.12
CA THR A 162 -17.97 -19.42 -13.57
C THR A 162 -16.49 -19.54 -13.88
N GLU A 163 -16.16 -20.35 -14.88
CA GLU A 163 -14.79 -20.44 -15.39
C GLU A 163 -14.43 -19.17 -16.17
N MET A 164 -13.21 -18.68 -15.96
CA MET A 164 -12.64 -17.61 -16.75
C MET A 164 -12.10 -18.19 -18.06
N PRO A 165 -12.38 -17.57 -19.23
CA PRO A 165 -11.74 -18.01 -20.47
C PRO A 165 -10.21 -17.93 -20.36
N SER A 166 -9.51 -19.02 -20.69
CA SER A 166 -8.04 -19.12 -20.50
C SER A 166 -7.26 -18.00 -21.16
N LYS A 167 -7.70 -17.54 -22.34
CA LYS A 167 -7.12 -16.36 -23.00
C LYS A 167 -7.14 -15.13 -22.10
N ILE A 168 -8.29 -14.81 -21.50
CA ILE A 168 -8.44 -13.64 -20.63
C ILE A 168 -7.62 -13.84 -19.35
N HIS A 169 -7.58 -15.07 -18.84
CA HIS A 169 -6.78 -15.40 -17.67
C HIS A 169 -5.28 -15.14 -17.92
N ASP A 170 -4.73 -15.64 -19.03
CA ASP A 170 -3.33 -15.43 -19.40
C ASP A 170 -3.01 -13.94 -19.59
N GLU A 171 -3.90 -13.19 -20.24
CA GLU A 171 -3.77 -11.74 -20.40
C GLU A 171 -3.74 -11.01 -19.04
N MET A 172 -4.58 -11.41 -18.09
CA MET A 172 -4.59 -10.83 -16.74
C MET A 172 -3.35 -11.20 -15.93
N LEU A 173 -2.85 -12.44 -16.04
CA LEU A 173 -1.59 -12.87 -15.43
C LEU A 173 -0.42 -12.03 -15.95
N ASP A 174 -0.39 -11.79 -17.24
CA ASP A 174 0.66 -11.04 -17.91
C ASP A 174 0.71 -9.57 -17.44
N LEU A 175 -0.46 -8.94 -17.27
CA LEU A 175 -0.57 -7.60 -16.66
C LEU A 175 -0.08 -7.59 -15.20
N LEU A 176 -0.52 -8.56 -14.39
CA LEU A 176 -0.16 -8.65 -12.96
C LEU A 176 1.34 -8.95 -12.75
N ALA A 177 1.93 -9.77 -13.61
CA ALA A 177 3.36 -10.03 -13.61
C ALA A 177 4.14 -8.77 -13.97
N ALA A 178 3.71 -8.02 -14.99
CA ALA A 178 4.34 -6.77 -15.40
C ALA A 178 4.37 -5.73 -14.27
N SER A 179 3.30 -5.65 -13.46
CA SER A 179 3.27 -4.75 -12.29
C SER A 179 4.36 -5.04 -11.27
N ILE A 180 4.79 -6.29 -11.10
CA ILE A 180 5.87 -6.65 -10.18
C ILE A 180 7.23 -6.51 -10.87
N ARG A 181 7.38 -7.07 -12.08
CA ARG A 181 8.68 -7.17 -12.78
C ARG A 181 9.21 -5.81 -13.24
N THR A 182 8.37 -4.97 -13.85
CA THR A 182 8.79 -3.69 -14.45
C THR A 182 8.05 -2.48 -13.88
N GLY A 183 7.07 -2.73 -13.01
CA GLY A 183 6.11 -1.72 -12.55
C GLY A 183 6.35 -1.15 -11.16
N THR A 184 5.25 -0.72 -10.55
CA THR A 184 5.21 -0.13 -9.20
C THR A 184 5.39 -1.16 -8.09
N GLY A 185 5.22 -2.45 -8.38
CA GLY A 185 5.26 -3.56 -7.43
C GLY A 185 6.62 -4.23 -7.24
N ARG A 186 7.73 -3.62 -7.70
CA ARG A 186 9.09 -4.22 -7.61
C ARG A 186 9.49 -4.65 -6.20
N GLY A 187 8.99 -3.97 -5.16
CA GLY A 187 9.21 -4.35 -3.77
C GLY A 187 8.65 -5.74 -3.38
N ALA A 188 7.75 -6.29 -4.20
CA ALA A 188 7.14 -7.60 -4.03
C ALA A 188 7.76 -8.71 -4.89
N ASN A 189 8.89 -8.44 -5.56
CA ASN A 189 9.51 -9.43 -6.43
C ASN A 189 9.93 -10.70 -5.67
N LEU A 190 9.74 -11.86 -6.29
CA LEU A 190 10.14 -13.18 -5.78
C LEU A 190 11.05 -13.88 -6.80
N THR A 191 11.74 -14.94 -6.39
CA THR A 191 12.54 -15.79 -7.31
C THR A 191 11.67 -16.76 -8.12
N VAL A 192 10.38 -16.85 -7.80
CA VAL A 192 9.35 -17.60 -8.55
C VAL A 192 8.39 -16.61 -9.20
N ASP A 193 7.54 -17.11 -10.09
CA ASP A 193 6.47 -16.30 -10.67
C ASP A 193 5.54 -15.74 -9.60
N ALA A 194 5.39 -14.42 -9.62
CA ALA A 194 4.57 -13.65 -8.72
C ALA A 194 3.71 -12.68 -9.54
N PHE A 195 2.48 -12.49 -9.08
CA PHE A 195 1.46 -11.70 -9.74
C PHE A 195 0.84 -10.76 -8.72
N GLY A 196 0.71 -9.48 -9.01
CA GLY A 196 0.11 -8.58 -8.04
C GLY A 196 -0.01 -7.15 -8.50
N LYS A 197 -0.57 -6.32 -7.61
CA LYS A 197 -0.81 -4.92 -7.89
C LYS A 197 -0.66 -4.07 -6.64
N THR A 198 -0.05 -2.91 -6.80
CA THR A 198 -0.02 -1.87 -5.77
C THR A 198 -1.27 -0.99 -5.82
N GLY A 199 -1.75 -0.61 -4.64
CA GLY A 199 -2.75 0.43 -4.41
C GLY A 199 -2.18 1.53 -3.54
N THR A 200 -2.41 2.78 -3.93
CA THR A 200 -2.16 3.96 -3.12
C THR A 200 -3.35 4.89 -3.31
N THR A 201 -3.87 5.45 -2.22
CA THR A 201 -4.98 6.41 -2.25
C THR A 201 -4.46 7.85 -2.21
N SER A 202 -5.35 8.81 -2.47
CA SER A 202 -5.01 10.24 -2.35
C SER A 202 -4.51 10.57 -0.94
N ASP A 203 -3.57 11.51 -0.84
CA ASP A 203 -2.92 11.94 0.40
C ASP A 203 -2.17 10.83 1.18
N ASN A 204 -1.88 9.70 0.52
CA ASN A 204 -1.17 8.55 1.11
C ASN A 204 -1.81 8.02 2.40
N LYS A 205 -3.15 8.02 2.45
CA LYS A 205 -3.92 7.51 3.62
C LYS A 205 -3.89 6.00 3.70
N ASP A 206 -4.01 5.35 2.56
CA ASP A 206 -3.98 3.89 2.42
C ASP A 206 -2.93 3.47 1.40
N ALA A 207 -2.19 2.43 1.78
CA ALA A 207 -1.35 1.69 0.86
C ALA A 207 -1.68 0.20 0.93
N LEU A 208 -1.82 -0.39 -0.25
CA LEU A 208 -2.19 -1.77 -0.45
C LEU A 208 -1.21 -2.45 -1.37
N PHE A 209 -0.99 -3.73 -1.11
CA PHE A 209 -0.48 -4.66 -2.10
C PHE A 209 -1.33 -5.92 -2.06
N VAL A 210 -1.86 -6.33 -3.22
CA VAL A 210 -2.59 -7.59 -3.34
C VAL A 210 -1.95 -8.39 -4.45
N GLY A 211 -1.62 -9.64 -4.15
CA GLY A 211 -0.93 -10.51 -5.10
C GLY A 211 -0.93 -11.97 -4.67
N PHE A 212 -0.43 -12.81 -5.56
CA PHE A 212 -0.32 -14.25 -5.35
C PHE A 212 0.94 -14.81 -6.01
N ALA A 213 1.37 -15.95 -5.50
CA ALA A 213 2.35 -16.81 -6.13
C ALA A 213 1.95 -18.26 -5.82
N ARG A 214 2.07 -19.15 -6.80
CA ARG A 214 1.50 -20.50 -6.74
C ARG A 214 0.00 -20.42 -6.36
N ASP A 215 -0.43 -21.21 -5.39
CA ASP A 215 -1.81 -21.32 -4.89
C ASP A 215 -2.11 -20.37 -3.71
N LEU A 216 -1.16 -19.51 -3.32
CA LEU A 216 -1.31 -18.63 -2.16
C LEU A 216 -1.55 -17.17 -2.58
N VAL A 217 -2.72 -16.64 -2.21
CA VAL A 217 -3.14 -15.25 -2.47
C VAL A 217 -3.14 -14.47 -1.15
N VAL A 218 -2.51 -13.29 -1.16
CA VAL A 218 -2.35 -12.44 0.03
C VAL A 218 -2.62 -10.99 -0.32
N GLY A 219 -3.48 -10.36 0.48
CA GLY A 219 -3.70 -8.92 0.50
C GLY A 219 -3.11 -8.29 1.75
N VAL A 220 -2.34 -7.22 1.58
CA VAL A 220 -1.76 -6.43 2.67
C VAL A 220 -2.26 -5.00 2.55
N TRP A 221 -2.77 -4.46 3.65
CA TRP A 221 -3.12 -3.05 3.78
C TRP A 221 -2.35 -2.44 4.94
N VAL A 222 -1.91 -1.20 4.74
CA VAL A 222 -1.28 -0.35 5.76
C VAL A 222 -1.94 1.04 5.67
N GLY A 223 -2.33 1.58 6.81
CA GLY A 223 -2.94 2.90 6.93
C GLY A 223 -3.28 3.21 8.39
N ASN A 224 -3.76 4.43 8.64
CA ASN A 224 -4.18 4.88 9.96
C ASN A 224 -5.70 4.76 10.12
N ASP A 225 -6.17 4.40 11.31
CA ASP A 225 -7.59 4.15 11.52
C ASP A 225 -8.45 5.39 11.34
N ASP A 226 -7.93 6.54 11.76
CA ASP A 226 -8.52 7.87 11.68
C ASP A 226 -8.46 8.51 10.28
N ASN A 227 -7.96 7.79 9.26
CA ASN A 227 -7.72 8.31 7.90
C ASN A 227 -6.71 9.48 7.83
N SER A 228 -5.88 9.67 8.86
CA SER A 228 -4.77 10.63 8.78
C SER A 228 -3.77 10.22 7.70
N SER A 229 -3.23 11.21 6.99
CA SER A 229 -2.22 11.01 5.95
C SER A 229 -0.95 10.40 6.51
N ASN A 230 -0.29 9.55 5.72
CA ASN A 230 1.00 8.97 6.06
C ASN A 230 2.03 9.35 4.97
N PRO A 231 2.77 10.46 5.12
CA PRO A 231 3.73 10.90 4.12
C PRO A 231 4.76 9.81 3.78
N GLY A 232 4.93 9.53 2.49
CA GLY A 232 5.84 8.48 2.01
C GLY A 232 5.25 7.06 1.99
N LEU A 233 4.03 6.86 2.51
CA LEU A 233 3.35 5.59 2.43
C LEU A 233 2.88 5.32 0.99
N SER A 234 3.30 4.20 0.42
CA SER A 234 2.92 3.79 -0.93
C SER A 234 2.76 2.27 -1.01
N GLY A 235 1.87 1.80 -1.91
CA GLY A 235 1.62 0.36 -2.08
C GLY A 235 2.86 -0.43 -2.49
N GLY A 236 3.79 0.17 -3.24
CA GLY A 236 5.06 -0.44 -3.64
C GLY A 236 6.14 -0.43 -2.54
N GLY A 237 5.89 0.26 -1.43
CA GLY A 237 6.80 0.36 -0.29
C GLY A 237 6.51 -0.71 0.77
N ILE A 238 5.97 -0.28 1.91
CA ILE A 238 5.78 -1.13 3.10
C ILE A 238 4.87 -2.34 2.79
N PRO A 239 3.67 -2.20 2.19
CA PRO A 239 2.79 -3.35 1.94
C PRO A 239 3.42 -4.41 1.03
N ALA A 240 4.11 -3.99 -0.03
CA ALA A 240 4.80 -4.90 -0.94
C ALA A 240 5.92 -5.70 -0.25
N ARG A 241 6.69 -5.07 0.65
CA ARG A 241 7.73 -5.76 1.43
C ARG A 241 7.12 -6.76 2.43
N ILE A 242 6.08 -6.36 3.17
CA ILE A 242 5.36 -7.26 4.08
C ILE A 242 4.83 -8.48 3.31
N TRP A 243 4.24 -8.25 2.13
CA TRP A 243 3.75 -9.32 1.27
C TRP A 243 4.89 -10.25 0.85
N ARG A 244 6.00 -9.70 0.36
CA ARG A 244 7.17 -10.48 -0.09
C ARG A 244 7.72 -11.35 1.03
N ASP A 245 7.97 -10.77 2.19
CA ASP A 245 8.61 -11.45 3.31
C ASP A 245 7.69 -12.56 3.86
N PHE A 246 6.37 -12.31 3.89
CA PHE A 246 5.37 -13.34 4.23
C PHE A 246 5.37 -14.48 3.20
N MET A 247 5.35 -14.16 1.91
CA MET A 247 5.33 -15.17 0.84
C MET A 247 6.61 -16.01 0.81
N GLN A 248 7.78 -15.40 1.05
CA GLN A 248 9.06 -16.13 1.15
C GLN A 248 9.03 -17.14 2.29
N SER A 249 8.57 -16.73 3.47
CA SER A 249 8.44 -17.61 4.63
C SER A 249 7.41 -18.71 4.39
N ALA A 250 6.21 -18.37 3.91
CA ALA A 250 5.10 -19.30 3.73
C ALA A 250 5.36 -20.34 2.62
N LEU A 251 6.08 -19.97 1.56
CA LEU A 251 6.37 -20.85 0.42
C LEU A 251 7.76 -21.50 0.47
N GLY A 252 8.57 -21.20 1.49
CA GLY A 252 9.95 -21.69 1.61
C GLY A 252 10.86 -21.20 0.49
N ILE A 253 10.68 -19.95 0.03
CA ILE A 253 11.42 -19.38 -1.10
C ILE A 253 12.63 -18.59 -0.58
N ALA A 254 13.80 -18.82 -1.18
CA ALA A 254 15.00 -18.08 -0.86
C ALA A 254 14.82 -16.56 -1.12
N PRO A 255 15.39 -15.68 -0.28
CA PRO A 255 15.36 -14.25 -0.53
C PRO A 255 16.00 -13.91 -1.87
N ILE A 256 15.46 -12.90 -2.56
CA ILE A 256 16.21 -12.26 -3.64
C ILE A 256 17.43 -11.63 -2.99
N ALA A 257 18.63 -12.05 -3.39
CA ALA A 257 19.86 -11.42 -2.95
C ALA A 257 19.76 -9.91 -3.20
N ALA A 258 19.95 -9.11 -2.15
CA ALA A 258 20.11 -7.68 -2.36
C ALA A 258 21.27 -7.49 -3.36
N PRO A 259 21.16 -6.59 -4.35
CA PRO A 259 22.34 -6.22 -5.10
C PRO A 259 23.41 -5.82 -4.09
N ALA A 260 24.62 -6.37 -4.23
CA ALA A 260 25.74 -5.96 -3.40
C ALA A 260 25.78 -4.43 -3.39
N PRO A 261 25.98 -3.78 -2.23
CA PRO A 261 26.13 -2.34 -2.21
C PRO A 261 27.17 -1.98 -3.27
N ALA A 262 26.84 -1.04 -4.15
CA ALA A 262 27.84 -0.51 -5.07
C ALA A 262 29.00 -0.06 -4.20
N VAL A 263 30.13 -0.72 -4.34
CA VAL A 263 31.37 -0.23 -3.76
C VAL A 263 31.58 1.08 -4.51
N GLU A 264 31.35 2.22 -3.84
CA GLU A 264 31.89 3.47 -4.34
C GLU A 264 33.39 3.21 -4.43
N GLU A 265 33.90 3.05 -5.65
CA GLU A 265 35.34 3.20 -5.88
C GLU A 265 35.66 4.60 -5.38
N VAL A 266 36.24 4.65 -4.18
CA VAL A 266 36.83 5.87 -3.67
C VAL A 266 37.95 6.20 -4.64
N ASP A 267 37.74 7.26 -5.42
CA ASP A 267 38.77 7.82 -6.28
C ASP A 267 39.99 8.15 -5.41
N PRO A 268 41.13 7.45 -5.57
CA PRO A 268 42.31 7.69 -4.75
C PRO A 268 42.88 9.10 -4.95
N ASP A 269 42.47 9.82 -6.01
CA ASP A 269 42.89 11.19 -6.30
C ASP A 269 41.96 12.25 -5.66
N ALA A 270 40.88 11.84 -4.96
CA ALA A 270 39.97 12.75 -4.25
C ALA A 270 40.44 13.13 -2.84
N LEU A 271 41.67 12.79 -2.46
CA LEU A 271 42.29 13.26 -1.21
C LEU A 271 42.85 14.68 -1.42
N PRO A 272 42.46 15.67 -0.59
CA PRO A 272 43.09 16.98 -0.65
C PRO A 272 44.57 16.85 -0.29
N ALA A 273 45.43 17.48 -1.10
CA ALA A 273 46.85 17.60 -0.84
C ALA A 273 47.10 18.24 0.53
N GLU A 274 48.05 17.67 1.26
CA GLU A 274 48.43 18.02 2.63
C GLU A 274 48.85 19.49 2.76
N ASP A 275 48.11 20.27 3.56
CA ASP A 275 48.69 21.40 4.27
C ASP A 275 49.32 20.86 5.57
N GLN A 276 50.66 20.81 5.57
CA GLN A 276 51.46 20.57 6.76
C GLN A 276 51.35 21.76 7.71
N GLU A 277 50.59 21.62 8.80
CA GLU A 277 50.93 22.25 10.08
C GLU A 277 50.30 21.47 11.24
N ASN A 278 51.13 21.22 12.26
CA ASN A 278 50.84 20.41 13.44
C ASN A 278 49.45 20.63 14.04
N SER A 279 48.63 19.58 14.11
CA SER A 279 47.71 19.32 15.22
C SER A 279 47.38 17.85 15.28
N ILE A 280 47.96 17.17 16.26
CA ILE A 280 47.46 15.90 16.78
C ILE A 280 45.99 16.14 17.17
N LEU A 281 45.05 15.57 16.42
CA LEU A 281 43.65 15.55 16.82
C LEU A 281 43.52 14.70 18.08
N PRO A 282 43.05 15.24 19.22
CA PRO A 282 42.77 14.41 20.37
C PRO A 282 41.59 13.49 20.03
N LEU A 283 41.79 12.17 20.10
CA LEU A 283 40.70 11.21 20.12
C LEU A 283 39.90 11.42 21.42
N GLY A 284 38.80 12.15 21.33
CA GLY A 284 37.88 12.36 22.44
C GLY A 284 36.81 13.37 22.10
N GLY A 285 35.74 12.91 21.42
CA GLY A 285 34.56 13.72 21.15
C GLY A 285 33.32 13.12 21.81
N GLU A 286 32.61 13.91 22.62
CA GLU A 286 31.25 13.61 23.07
C GLU A 286 30.28 13.74 21.90
N ILE A 287 29.49 12.70 21.64
CA ILE A 287 28.37 12.76 20.68
C ILE A 287 27.11 13.07 21.49
N GLU A 288 26.70 14.34 21.51
CA GLU A 288 25.47 14.78 22.15
C GLU A 288 24.29 14.60 21.18
N GLY A 289 23.32 13.76 21.56
CA GLY A 289 22.12 13.56 20.72
C GLY A 289 21.21 12.39 21.08
N MET A 290 21.61 11.50 22.00
CA MET A 290 20.79 10.35 22.39
C MET A 290 20.77 10.08 23.90
N GLY A 291 20.64 11.10 24.77
CA GLY A 291 20.23 10.91 26.19
C GLY A 291 21.06 9.96 27.08
N PHE A 292 22.26 9.55 26.64
CA PHE A 292 23.21 8.71 27.38
C PHE A 292 24.63 9.24 27.12
N ASN A 293 25.47 9.22 28.15
CA ASN A 293 26.90 9.53 27.98
C ASN A 293 27.66 8.22 27.78
N LEU A 294 28.40 8.15 26.68
CA LEU A 294 29.34 7.06 26.36
C LEU A 294 30.76 7.54 26.66
N LYS A 295 31.48 6.81 27.53
CA LYS A 295 32.91 7.01 27.75
C LYS A 295 33.65 5.73 27.37
N MET A 296 34.69 5.89 26.55
CA MET A 296 35.60 4.83 26.15
C MET A 296 36.93 5.02 26.89
N GLY A 297 37.34 4.02 27.66
CA GLY A 297 38.65 4.00 28.32
C GLY A 297 39.77 3.66 27.33
N GLU A 298 41.00 4.05 27.65
CA GLU A 298 42.19 3.78 26.82
C GLU A 298 42.52 2.27 26.66
N ASP A 299 41.85 1.41 27.44
CA ASP A 299 41.94 -0.06 27.35
C ASP A 299 40.85 -0.70 26.47
N GLY A 300 40.02 0.12 25.81
CA GLY A 300 38.93 -0.34 24.95
C GLY A 300 37.65 -0.71 25.70
N THR A 301 37.54 -0.42 26.99
CA THR A 301 36.28 -0.61 27.74
C THR A 301 35.28 0.50 27.48
N ILE A 302 34.01 0.15 27.27
CA ILE A 302 32.92 1.11 27.01
C ILE A 302 31.98 1.14 28.22
N SER A 303 31.83 2.32 28.82
CA SER A 303 30.90 2.57 29.92
C SER A 303 29.74 3.46 29.46
N VAL A 304 28.51 3.02 29.74
CA VAL A 304 27.26 3.72 29.40
C VAL A 304 26.55 4.15 30.69
N GLY A 305 26.31 5.45 30.85
CA GLY A 305 25.60 6.00 32.01
C GLY A 305 24.44 6.94 31.60
N PRO A 306 23.37 7.04 32.40
CA PRO A 306 22.29 7.99 32.14
C PRO A 306 22.77 9.43 32.34
N SER A 307 22.39 10.33 31.43
CA SER A 307 22.74 11.75 31.52
C SER A 307 22.04 12.40 32.72
N ARG A 308 22.79 13.04 33.62
CA ARG A 308 22.22 13.90 34.67
C ARG A 308 21.59 15.11 33.99
N ARG A 309 20.26 15.19 33.99
CA ARG A 309 19.57 16.47 33.76
C ARG A 309 19.83 17.36 34.96
N ASP A 310 20.29 18.58 34.68
CA ASP A 310 20.28 19.68 35.62
C ASP A 310 18.89 19.81 36.26
N ARG A 311 18.87 19.85 37.58
CA ARG A 311 17.72 20.35 38.35
C ARG A 311 17.62 21.84 38.04
N GLN A 312 16.77 22.21 37.09
CA GLN A 312 16.29 23.59 37.03
C GLN A 312 15.26 23.80 38.15
N GLU A 313 15.49 24.90 38.84
CA GLU A 313 14.82 25.40 40.03
C GLU A 313 13.31 25.56 39.83
N GLY A 314 12.55 25.34 40.91
CA GLY A 314 11.10 25.53 40.93
C GLY A 314 10.70 27.01 40.74
N PRO A 315 9.44 27.28 40.37
CA PRO A 315 8.96 28.64 40.17
C PRO A 315 8.95 29.44 41.48
N PRO A 316 9.18 30.77 41.44
CA PRO A 316 9.22 31.60 42.64
C PRO A 316 7.83 31.71 43.31
N PRO A 317 7.76 32.06 44.61
CA PRO A 317 6.51 32.07 45.38
C PRO A 317 5.53 33.14 44.89
N ARG A 318 4.25 32.82 44.91
CA ARG A 318 3.15 33.78 44.69
C ARG A 318 2.99 34.65 45.94
N ASP A 319 2.96 35.97 45.74
CA ASP A 319 2.62 36.96 46.77
C ASP A 319 1.09 37.07 46.87
N ASP A 320 0.56 36.64 48.01
CA ASP A 320 -0.86 36.71 48.37
C ASP A 320 -1.16 38.07 49.02
N ARG A 321 -1.76 39.01 48.27
CA ARG A 321 -2.55 40.14 48.82
C ARG A 321 -3.77 40.51 47.94
N ARG A 322 -4.91 39.87 48.29
CA ARG A 322 -6.36 40.25 48.31
C ARG A 322 -6.84 41.61 47.72
N PRO A 323 -8.15 41.83 47.41
CA PRO A 323 -9.39 41.22 48.00
C PRO A 323 -10.50 40.83 46.95
N PRO A 324 -11.70 40.34 47.36
CA PRO A 324 -12.61 39.58 46.49
C PRO A 324 -13.58 40.47 45.70
N GLU A 325 -13.89 40.09 44.46
CA GLU A 325 -15.01 40.65 43.69
C GLU A 325 -16.20 39.68 43.72
N GLU A 326 -17.34 40.24 44.09
CA GLU A 326 -18.65 39.62 44.22
C GLU A 326 -19.29 39.37 42.84
N GLU A 327 -19.84 38.17 42.63
CA GLU A 327 -20.92 37.98 41.63
C GLU A 327 -22.28 38.20 42.32
N PRO A 328 -23.19 38.92 41.65
CA PRO A 328 -24.48 38.30 41.30
C PRO A 328 -24.92 38.72 39.89
N GLY A 329 -25.34 37.81 39.01
CA GLY A 329 -26.72 37.30 38.96
C GLY A 329 -27.22 37.33 37.50
N PRO A 330 -28.28 36.57 37.15
CA PRO A 330 -28.62 36.23 35.76
C PRO A 330 -29.48 37.30 35.09
N ASP A 331 -29.41 37.40 33.75
CA ASP A 331 -30.36 38.19 32.97
C ASP A 331 -31.06 37.30 31.92
N GLU A 332 -32.32 36.99 32.22
CA GLU A 332 -33.32 36.49 31.26
C GLU A 332 -34.15 37.70 30.78
N GLY A 333 -34.28 37.87 29.46
CA GLY A 333 -35.49 38.45 28.84
C GLY A 333 -35.36 39.78 28.09
N GLN A 334 -35.28 39.70 26.76
CA GLN A 334 -36.33 40.13 25.81
C GLN A 334 -35.97 39.77 24.37
#